data_AF-A0A536NE40-F1
#
_entry.id   AF-A0A536NE40-F1
#
_cell.length_a   1.000
_cell.length_b   1.000
_cell.length_c   1.000
_cell.angle_alpha   90.00
_cell.angle_beta   90.00
_cell.angle_gamma   90.00
#
_symmetry.space_group_name_H-M   'P 1'
#
loop_
_entity.id
_entity.type
_entity.pdbx_description
1 polymer ?
#
loop_
_entity_poly.entity_id
_entity_poly.type
_entity_poly.pdbx_seq_one_letter_code
_entity_poly.pdbx_strand_id
1 'polypeptide(L)'
;MARADVPPAIEQRLARFAGRLERTSLDELRLLAARPDDPTAHREAVDRARLEAAMNGREAAVDRARRNLEDWVLRIYNERQYQATLMGSNWDRSLGPARDRAEIAAALRDAFMAVVLWDLLSEEDRDELLGPWGRLAS
;
A
#
# COMPACT_ATOMS: atom_id res chain seq x y z
N MET A 1 -6.75 -8.68 24.75
CA MET A 1 -6.02 -9.10 23.55
C MET A 1 -4.63 -8.50 23.62
N ALA A 2 -3.58 -9.34 23.63
CA ALA A 2 -2.21 -8.85 23.63
C ALA A 2 -1.96 -8.05 22.33
N ARG A 3 -1.39 -6.85 22.44
CA ARG A 3 -0.80 -6.14 21.31
C ARG A 3 0.26 -7.09 20.74
N ALA A 4 0.03 -7.65 19.56
CA ALA A 4 1.11 -8.36 18.87
C ALA A 4 2.22 -7.34 18.64
N ASP A 5 3.35 -7.54 19.31
CA ASP A 5 4.47 -6.62 19.24
C ASP A 5 5.07 -6.74 17.84
N VAL A 6 4.86 -5.71 17.02
CA VAL A 6 5.44 -5.67 15.67
C VAL A 6 6.94 -5.41 15.87
N PRO A 7 7.83 -6.24 15.31
CA PRO A 7 9.26 -6.03 15.43
C PRO A 7 9.66 -4.59 15.04
N PRO A 8 10.58 -3.95 15.77
CA PRO A 8 11.03 -2.58 15.48
C PRO A 8 11.55 -2.41 14.05
N ALA A 9 12.16 -3.45 13.47
CA ALA A 9 12.64 -3.44 12.09
C ALA A 9 11.49 -3.30 11.08
N ILE A 10 10.35 -3.98 11.32
CA ILE A 10 9.16 -3.87 10.48
C ILE A 10 8.54 -2.48 10.63
N GLU A 11 8.44 -1.97 11.87
CA GLU A 11 7.93 -0.61 12.11
C GLU A 11 8.79 0.45 11.41
N GLN A 12 10.12 0.29 11.42
CA GLN A 12 11.03 1.22 10.74
C GLN A 12 10.89 1.18 9.22
N ARG A 13 10.76 -0.01 8.62
CA ARG A 13 10.52 -0.14 7.16
C ARG A 13 9.19 0.47 6.76
N LEU A 14 8.13 0.19 7.54
CA LEU A 14 6.80 0.76 7.32
C LEU A 14 6.82 2.28 7.43
N ALA A 15 7.48 2.84 8.44
CA ALA A 15 7.59 4.29 8.62
C ALA A 15 8.36 4.94 7.45
N ARG A 16 9.43 4.31 6.97
CA ARG A 16 10.18 4.79 5.79
C ARG A 16 9.32 4.77 4.53
N PHE A 17 8.64 3.65 4.29
CA PHE A 17 7.76 3.48 3.13
C PHE A 17 6.61 4.51 3.16
N ALA A 18 5.91 4.62 4.29
CA ALA A 18 4.83 5.58 4.50
C ALA A 18 5.30 7.03 4.34
N GLY A 19 6.47 7.39 4.88
CA GLY A 19 7.02 8.73 4.73
C GLY A 19 7.36 9.09 3.27
N ARG A 20 7.78 8.12 2.45
CA ARG A 20 7.98 8.36 1.00
C ARG A 20 6.65 8.44 0.26
N LEU A 21 5.70 7.59 0.63
CA LEU A 21 4.35 7.60 0.09
C LEU A 21 3.65 8.95 0.32
N GLU A 22 3.79 9.55 1.51
CA GLU A 22 3.23 10.87 1.84
C GLU A 22 3.80 12.02 0.99
N ARG A 23 5.00 11.85 0.44
CA ARG A 23 5.64 12.82 -0.46
C ARG A 23 5.29 12.59 -1.93
N THR A 24 4.61 11.49 -2.25
CA THR A 24 4.26 11.12 -3.62
C THR A 24 2.98 11.84 -4.05
N SER A 25 2.99 12.43 -5.23
CA SER A 25 1.80 13.11 -5.79
C SER A 25 0.73 12.10 -6.21
N LEU A 26 -0.53 12.54 -6.30
CA LEU A 26 -1.63 11.64 -6.70
C LEU A 26 -1.43 11.05 -8.11
N ASP A 27 -0.89 11.83 -9.03
CA ASP A 27 -0.65 11.36 -10.40
C ASP A 27 0.45 10.28 -10.41
N GLU A 28 1.48 10.44 -9.56
CA GLU A 28 2.47 9.37 -9.36
C GLU A 28 1.85 8.14 -8.67
N LEU A 29 0.96 8.31 -7.69
CA LEU A 29 0.26 7.18 -7.06
C LEU A 29 -0.56 6.38 -8.08
N ARG A 30 -1.22 7.07 -9.02
CA ARG A 30 -1.96 6.41 -10.12
C ARG A 30 -1.04 5.64 -11.04
N LEU A 31 0.11 6.23 -11.42
CA LEU A 31 1.10 5.55 -12.25
C LEU A 31 1.66 4.30 -11.56
N LEU A 32 1.85 4.35 -10.25
CA LEU A 32 2.34 3.23 -9.46
C LEU A 32 1.28 2.15 -9.19
N ALA A 33 0.00 2.50 -9.23
CA ALA A 33 -1.11 1.56 -9.07
C ALA A 33 -1.46 0.79 -10.35
N ALA A 34 -0.68 0.95 -11.44
CA ALA A 34 -0.84 0.16 -12.64
C ALA A 34 -0.82 -1.34 -12.30
N ARG A 35 -1.82 -2.08 -12.80
CA ARG A 35 -1.99 -3.50 -12.51
C ARG A 35 -0.80 -4.34 -13.00
N PRO A 36 -0.50 -5.47 -12.34
CA PRO A 36 0.51 -6.42 -12.80
C PRO A 36 0.14 -7.00 -14.17
N ASP A 37 1.16 -7.29 -14.96
CA ASP A 37 1.02 -7.85 -16.32
C ASP A 37 0.52 -9.31 -16.30
N ASP A 38 0.78 -10.05 -15.22
CA ASP A 38 0.29 -11.43 -15.00
C ASP A 38 -0.60 -11.54 -13.74
N PRO A 39 -1.94 -11.54 -13.89
CA PRO A 39 -2.88 -11.67 -12.77
C PRO A 39 -2.84 -13.02 -12.05
N THR A 40 -2.23 -14.06 -12.64
CA THR A 40 -2.12 -15.38 -12.00
C THR A 40 -0.92 -15.42 -11.08
N ALA A 41 0.25 -14.98 -11.57
CA ALA A 41 1.45 -14.83 -10.75
C ALA A 41 1.20 -13.93 -9.53
N HIS A 42 0.52 -12.79 -9.72
CA HIS A 42 0.17 -11.89 -8.61
C HIS A 42 -0.69 -12.58 -7.54
N ARG A 43 -1.69 -13.36 -7.95
CA ARG A 43 -2.56 -14.09 -7.01
C ARG A 43 -1.78 -15.13 -6.22
N GLU A 44 -0.89 -15.86 -6.88
CA GLU A 44 -0.03 -16.84 -6.21
C GLU A 44 0.90 -16.17 -5.19
N ALA A 45 1.52 -15.04 -5.54
CA ALA A 45 2.35 -14.27 -4.62
C ALA A 45 1.55 -13.75 -3.40
N VAL A 46 0.32 -13.26 -3.61
CA VAL A 46 -0.58 -12.83 -2.53
C VAL A 46 -0.93 -14.00 -1.61
N ASP A 47 -1.26 -15.17 -2.17
CA ASP A 47 -1.62 -16.35 -1.38
C ASP A 47 -0.41 -16.90 -0.59
N ARG A 48 0.78 -16.92 -1.20
CA ARG A 48 2.03 -17.26 -0.51
C ARG A 48 2.31 -16.30 0.65
N ALA A 49 2.18 -15.00 0.43
CA ALA A 49 2.38 -14.00 1.47
C ALA A 49 1.39 -14.15 2.64
N ARG A 50 0.13 -14.45 2.36
CA ARG A 50 -0.87 -14.73 3.42
C ARG A 50 -0.51 -15.98 4.20
N LEU A 51 -0.07 -17.03 3.53
CA LEU A 51 0.38 -18.26 4.17
C LEU A 51 1.58 -18.00 5.08
N GLU A 52 2.59 -17.28 4.61
CA GLU A 52 3.76 -16.90 5.40
C GLU A 52 3.37 -16.05 6.62
N ALA A 53 2.42 -15.13 6.46
CA ALA A 53 1.93 -14.33 7.57
C ALA A 53 1.28 -15.19 8.65
N ALA A 54 0.48 -16.19 8.27
CA ALA A 54 -0.18 -17.11 9.19
C ALA A 54 0.84 -18.05 9.87
N MET A 55 1.73 -18.68 9.09
CA MET A 55 2.72 -19.63 9.59
C MET A 55 3.71 -19.01 10.58
N ASN A 56 4.03 -17.72 10.40
CA ASN A 56 5.00 -17.02 11.25
C ASN A 56 4.33 -16.07 12.27
N GLY A 57 3.01 -16.14 12.46
CA GLY A 57 2.28 -15.32 13.43
C GLY A 57 2.34 -13.81 13.16
N ARG A 58 2.49 -13.41 11.90
CA ARG A 58 2.55 -12.00 11.43
C ARG A 58 1.20 -11.41 11.04
N GLU A 59 0.11 -12.18 11.10
CA GLU A 59 -1.24 -11.72 10.70
C GLU A 59 -1.64 -10.41 11.37
N ALA A 60 -1.42 -10.29 12.68
CA ALA A 60 -1.76 -9.07 13.42
C ALA A 60 -0.93 -7.85 12.97
N ALA A 61 0.32 -8.05 12.53
CA ALA A 61 1.17 -6.99 11.98
C ALA A 61 0.66 -6.55 10.60
N VAL A 62 0.30 -7.51 9.74
CA VAL A 62 -0.32 -7.24 8.42
C VAL A 62 -1.66 -6.50 8.59
N ASP A 63 -2.50 -6.92 9.53
CA ASP A 63 -3.78 -6.26 9.81
C ASP A 63 -3.61 -4.85 10.38
N ARG A 64 -2.61 -4.63 11.23
CA ARG A 64 -2.27 -3.28 11.71
C ARG A 64 -1.78 -2.39 10.56
N ALA A 65 -0.91 -2.90 9.71
CA ALA A 65 -0.43 -2.18 8.53
C ALA A 65 -1.58 -1.81 7.59
N ARG A 66 -2.53 -2.74 7.37
CA ARG A 66 -3.75 -2.51 6.57
C ARG A 66 -4.62 -1.39 7.15
N ARG A 67 -4.92 -1.41 8.46
CA ARG A 67 -5.72 -0.35 9.09
C ARG A 67 -5.06 1.01 8.98
N ASN A 68 -3.75 1.08 9.21
CA ASN A 68 -3.00 2.34 9.05
C ASN A 68 -3.05 2.86 7.61
N LEU A 69 -2.98 1.96 6.62
CA LEU A 69 -3.13 2.33 5.21
C LEU A 69 -4.54 2.86 4.93
N GLU A 70 -5.59 2.17 5.40
CA GLU A 70 -6.97 2.62 5.23
C GLU A 70 -7.19 4.02 5.82
N ASP A 71 -6.71 4.27 7.04
CA ASP A 71 -6.76 5.57 7.69
C ASP A 71 -6.01 6.66 6.90
N TRP A 72 -4.83 6.32 6.37
CA TRP A 72 -4.02 7.23 5.54
C TRP A 72 -4.71 7.57 4.23
N VAL A 73 -5.25 6.57 3.54
CA VAL A 73 -6.01 6.72 2.29
C VAL A 73 -7.23 7.63 2.52
N LEU A 74 -7.98 7.38 3.60
CA LEU A 74 -9.12 8.21 3.98
C LEU A 74 -8.71 9.66 4.27
N ARG A 75 -7.63 9.87 5.02
CA ARG A 75 -7.12 11.20 5.35
C ARG A 75 -6.73 11.99 4.09
N ILE A 76 -5.96 11.41 3.19
CA ILE A 76 -5.54 12.08 1.95
C ILE A 76 -6.73 12.45 1.07
N TYR A 77 -7.72 11.57 0.96
CA TYR A 77 -8.90 11.87 0.16
C TYR A 77 -9.75 12.97 0.80
N ASN A 78 -9.90 13.00 2.13
CA ASN A 78 -10.64 14.05 2.82
C ASN A 78 -9.92 15.41 2.73
N GLU A 79 -8.60 15.45 2.94
CA GLU A 79 -7.79 16.69 2.85
C GLU A 79 -7.84 17.30 1.44
N ARG A 80 -7.86 16.47 0.39
CA ARG A 80 -7.87 16.94 -1.00
C ARG A 80 -9.26 17.24 -1.57
N GLN A 81 -10.34 16.67 -1.01
CA GLN A 81 -11.71 17.10 -1.32
C GLN A 81 -11.99 18.52 -0.81
N TYR A 82 -11.30 18.96 0.25
CA TYR A 82 -11.48 20.28 0.85
C TYR A 82 -10.62 21.39 0.24
N GLN A 83 -9.75 21.10 -0.74
CA GLN A 83 -9.07 22.14 -1.52
C GLN A 83 -10.04 22.80 -2.52
N ALA A 84 -10.97 23.59 -1.98
CA ALA A 84 -11.81 24.49 -2.75
C ALA A 84 -10.93 25.64 -3.28
N THR A 85 -10.40 25.51 -4.50
CA THR A 85 -9.83 26.65 -5.22
C THR A 85 -10.95 27.63 -5.56
N LEU A 86 -10.90 28.80 -4.92
CA LEU A 86 -11.86 29.91 -5.00
C LEU A 86 -12.03 30.56 -6.39
N MET A 87 -11.36 30.07 -7.44
CA MET A 87 -11.56 30.53 -8.81
C MET A 87 -11.23 29.41 -9.81
N GLY A 88 -12.22 29.02 -10.61
CA GLY A 88 -12.02 28.25 -11.85
C GLY A 88 -12.48 26.78 -11.78
N SER A 89 -13.43 26.43 -12.65
CA SER A 89 -13.89 25.09 -13.06
C SER A 89 -13.09 23.89 -12.53
N ASN A 90 -13.56 23.28 -11.43
CA ASN A 90 -13.03 22.03 -10.89
C ASN A 90 -13.85 20.80 -11.28
N TRP A 91 -14.29 20.69 -12.54
CA TRP A 91 -14.88 19.44 -13.03
C TRP A 91 -13.83 18.35 -13.34
N ASP A 92 -12.54 18.72 -13.40
CA ASP A 92 -11.48 17.85 -13.94
C ASP A 92 -10.38 17.45 -12.93
N ARG A 93 -10.44 17.94 -11.69
CA ARG A 93 -9.52 17.56 -10.57
C ARG A 93 -10.20 16.83 -9.43
N SER A 94 -11.39 16.28 -9.68
CA SER A 94 -11.89 15.20 -8.84
C SER A 94 -10.85 14.06 -8.87
N LEU A 95 -10.63 13.38 -7.75
CA LEU A 95 -9.56 12.38 -7.49
C LEU A 95 -9.55 11.14 -8.43
N GLY A 96 -10.07 11.23 -9.65
CA GLY A 96 -10.30 10.13 -10.58
C GLY A 96 -11.60 9.42 -10.24
N PRO A 97 -12.10 8.56 -11.15
CA PRO A 97 -13.22 7.67 -10.87
C PRO A 97 -12.96 6.87 -9.58
N ALA A 98 -14.03 6.46 -8.87
CA ALA A 98 -13.92 5.61 -7.67
C ALA A 98 -13.08 4.33 -7.89
N ARG A 99 -12.99 3.88 -9.15
CA ARG A 99 -12.16 2.77 -9.60
C ARG A 99 -10.67 2.99 -9.33
N ASP A 100 -10.11 4.15 -9.67
CA ASP A 100 -8.69 4.47 -9.46
C ASP A 100 -8.33 4.39 -7.98
N ARG A 101 -9.27 4.81 -7.11
CA ARG A 101 -9.07 4.79 -5.67
C ARG A 101 -9.00 3.38 -5.12
N ALA A 102 -9.86 2.49 -5.61
CA ALA A 102 -9.86 1.08 -5.24
C ALA A 102 -8.60 0.37 -5.76
N GLU A 103 -8.13 0.72 -6.95
CA GLU A 103 -6.90 0.17 -7.55
C GLU A 103 -5.65 0.63 -6.76
N ILE A 104 -5.54 1.91 -6.41
CA ILE A 104 -4.45 2.42 -5.55
C ILE A 104 -4.47 1.73 -4.18
N ALA A 105 -5.65 1.63 -3.54
CA ALA A 105 -5.75 1.02 -2.22
C ALA A 105 -5.39 -0.48 -2.24
N ALA A 106 -5.80 -1.20 -3.30
CA ALA A 106 -5.44 -2.61 -3.49
C ALA A 106 -3.93 -2.78 -3.69
N ALA A 107 -3.32 -2.01 -4.60
CA ALA A 107 -1.89 -2.08 -4.86
C ALA A 107 -1.05 -1.71 -3.63
N LEU A 108 -1.46 -0.68 -2.88
CA LEU A 108 -0.78 -0.32 -1.63
C LEU A 108 -0.92 -1.39 -0.55
N ARG A 109 -2.06 -2.07 -0.46
CA ARG A 109 -2.24 -3.16 0.50
C ARG A 109 -1.23 -4.28 0.26
N ASP A 110 -1.03 -4.65 -1.00
CA ASP A 110 -0.08 -5.70 -1.38
C ASP A 110 1.36 -5.25 -1.13
N ALA A 111 1.71 -4.01 -1.47
CA ALA A 111 3.02 -3.44 -1.17
C ALA A 111 3.33 -3.38 0.34
N PHE A 112 2.36 -2.97 1.17
CA PHE A 112 2.51 -2.96 2.63
C PHE A 112 2.68 -4.37 3.20
N MET A 113 1.97 -5.36 2.64
CA MET A 113 2.14 -6.76 3.02
C MET A 113 3.56 -7.24 2.72
N ALA A 114 4.11 -6.90 1.54
CA ALA A 114 5.50 -7.21 1.18
C ALA A 114 6.52 -6.55 2.12
N VAL A 115 6.29 -5.30 2.53
CA VAL A 115 7.15 -4.58 3.50
C VAL A 115 7.13 -5.25 4.88
N VAL A 116 5.97 -5.71 5.34
CA VAL A 116 5.82 -6.41 6.62
C VAL A 116 6.50 -7.78 6.59
N LEU A 117 6.36 -8.50 5.48
CA LEU A 117 6.86 -9.87 5.32
C LEU A 117 8.22 -9.91 4.60
N TRP A 118 8.94 -8.80 4.55
CA TRP A 118 10.16 -8.64 3.76
C TRP A 118 11.21 -9.74 4.01
N ASP A 119 11.33 -10.20 5.25
CA ASP A 119 12.26 -11.24 5.69
C ASP A 119 11.74 -12.68 5.51
N LEU A 120 10.48 -12.85 5.11
CA LEU A 120 9.81 -14.15 4.94
C LEU A 120 9.50 -14.45 3.48
N LEU A 121 9.34 -13.42 2.64
CA LEU A 121 9.07 -13.59 1.22
C LEU A 121 10.35 -13.88 0.43
N SER A 122 10.19 -14.66 -0.64
CA SER A 122 11.19 -14.74 -1.68
C SER A 122 11.37 -13.36 -2.33
N GLU A 123 12.53 -13.13 -2.96
CA GLU A 123 12.76 -11.89 -3.71
C GLU A 123 11.73 -11.71 -4.84
N GLU A 124 11.38 -12.80 -5.53
CA GLU A 124 10.36 -12.82 -6.58
C GLU A 124 8.97 -12.42 -6.06
N ASP A 125 8.50 -13.03 -4.98
CA ASP A 125 7.19 -12.69 -4.39
C ASP A 125 7.14 -11.25 -3.88
N ARG A 126 8.25 -10.80 -3.29
CA ARG A 126 8.36 -9.44 -2.79
C ARG A 126 8.33 -8.43 -3.94
N ASP A 127 9.04 -8.69 -5.02
CA ASP A 127 9.08 -7.81 -6.19
C ASP A 127 7.74 -7.79 -6.90
N GLU A 128 7.04 -8.93 -7.00
CA GLU A 128 5.68 -9.01 -7.55
C GLU A 128 4.70 -8.16 -6.72
N LEU A 129 4.71 -8.32 -5.39
CA LEU A 129 3.78 -7.61 -4.50
C LEU A 129 4.10 -6.11 -4.36
N LEU A 130 5.39 -5.73 -4.42
CA LEU A 130 5.78 -4.33 -4.45
C LEU A 130 5.50 -3.72 -5.81
N GLY A 131 5.67 -4.47 -6.90
CA GLY A 131 5.56 -3.97 -8.27
C GLY A 131 6.27 -2.62 -8.44
N PRO A 132 5.62 -1.61 -9.05
CA PRO A 132 6.19 -0.27 -9.21
C PRO A 132 6.56 0.43 -7.89
N TRP A 133 5.96 0.04 -6.77
CA TRP A 133 6.20 0.61 -5.45
C TRP A 133 7.57 0.23 -4.86
N GLY A 134 8.28 -0.73 -5.45
CA GLY A 134 9.60 -1.17 -4.99
C GLY A 134 10.61 -0.03 -4.81
N ARG A 135 10.54 0.99 -5.67
CA ARG A 135 11.36 2.22 -5.57
C ARG A 135 11.16 3.01 -4.29
N LEU A 136 9.99 2.88 -3.65
CA LEU A 136 9.68 3.53 -2.38
C LEU A 136 10.08 2.66 -1.19
N ALA A 137 10.35 1.37 -1.39
CA ALA A 137 10.71 0.43 -0.33
C ALA A 137 12.25 0.28 -0.14
N SER A 138 13.05 0.55 -1.18
CA SER A 138 14.53 0.52 -1.17
C SER A 138 15.15 1.72 -0.45
#